data_AF-A0A920PH31-F1
#
_entry.id   AF-A0A920PH31-F1
#
_cell.length_a   1.000
_cell.length_b   1.000
_cell.length_c   1.000
_cell.angle_alpha   90.00
_cell.angle_beta   90.00
_cell.angle_gamma   90.00
#
_symmetry.space_group_name_H-M   'P 1'
#
loop_
_entity.id
_entity.type
_entity.pdbx_description
1 polymer ?
#
loop_
_entity_poly.entity_id
_entity_poly.type
_entity_poly.pdbx_seq_one_letter_code
_entity_poly.pdbx_strand_id
1 'polypeptide(L)'
;MQFPESETTTKSELKAMRDQRIKTQPLSEDTCGSVFKNPKPEYAGDLIERAGLKGYRIGGCSISTKHANFIVNEGGARSVDIEELIKHVQNIVKAKFDVDLETEVRIIGE
;
A
#
# COMPACT_ATOMS: atom_id res chain seq x y z
N MET A 1 -5.90 13.24 35.10
CA MET A 1 -5.83 12.60 33.78
C MET A 1 -6.79 11.43 33.81
N GLN A 2 -7.98 11.60 33.24
CA GLN A 2 -9.06 10.62 33.32
C GLN A 2 -8.96 9.78 32.05
N PHE A 3 -8.45 8.56 32.19
CA PHE A 3 -8.46 7.57 31.10
C PHE A 3 -9.91 7.06 30.98
N PRO A 4 -10.54 7.10 29.79
CA PRO A 4 -11.91 6.63 29.64
C PRO A 4 -12.00 5.15 29.99
N GLU A 5 -12.96 4.80 30.82
CA GLU A 5 -13.26 3.43 31.23
C GLU A 5 -13.76 2.62 30.02
N SER A 6 -12.98 1.59 29.66
CA SER A 6 -13.46 0.33 29.09
C SER A 6 -14.35 0.41 27.84
N GLU A 7 -13.78 0.74 26.69
CA GLU A 7 -14.25 0.13 25.44
C GLU A 7 -13.74 -1.31 25.41
N THR A 8 -14.48 -2.24 26.02
CA THR A 8 -14.30 -3.66 25.77
C THR A 8 -14.62 -3.90 24.30
N THR A 9 -13.62 -3.83 23.43
CA THR A 9 -13.79 -4.21 22.03
C THR A 9 -14.29 -5.65 22.02
N THR A 10 -15.53 -5.84 21.59
CA THR A 10 -16.19 -7.13 21.68
C THR A 10 -15.47 -8.09 20.74
N LYS A 11 -15.30 -9.35 21.12
CA LYS A 11 -14.62 -10.37 20.28
C LYS A 11 -15.20 -10.45 18.86
N SER A 12 -16.47 -10.11 18.71
CA SER A 12 -17.21 -9.96 17.45
C SER A 12 -16.75 -8.77 16.60
N GLU A 13 -16.49 -7.61 17.19
CA GLU A 13 -16.01 -6.41 16.49
C GLU A 13 -14.56 -6.59 16.00
N LEU A 14 -13.71 -7.18 16.84
CA LEU A 14 -12.36 -7.59 16.45
C LEU A 14 -12.38 -8.57 15.27
N LYS A 15 -13.34 -9.50 15.26
CA LYS A 15 -13.53 -10.45 14.16
C LYS A 15 -13.95 -9.74 12.87
N ALA A 16 -14.90 -8.81 12.95
CA ALA A 16 -15.36 -8.05 11.79
C ALA A 16 -14.25 -7.19 11.16
N MET A 17 -13.45 -6.49 11.99
CA MET A 17 -12.28 -5.73 11.52
C MET A 17 -11.22 -6.62 10.88
N ARG A 18 -10.98 -7.82 11.44
CA ARG A 18 -10.06 -8.81 10.88
C ARG A 18 -10.55 -9.32 9.53
N ASP A 19 -11.83 -9.66 9.43
CA ASP A 19 -12.44 -10.17 8.19
C ASP A 19 -12.44 -9.12 7.08
N GLN A 20 -12.66 -7.84 7.41
CA GLN A 20 -12.51 -6.74 6.45
C GLN A 20 -11.07 -6.62 5.96
N ARG A 21 -10.08 -6.63 6.85
CA ARG A 21 -8.65 -6.56 6.47
C ARG A 21 -8.24 -7.70 5.55
N ILE A 22 -8.67 -8.94 5.84
CA ILE A 22 -8.40 -10.11 5.00
C ILE A 22 -8.96 -9.93 3.58
N LYS A 23 -10.15 -9.32 3.45
CA LYS A 23 -10.78 -9.10 2.15
C LYS A 23 -10.11 -7.99 1.34
N THR A 24 -9.61 -6.95 1.98
CA THR A 24 -9.11 -5.75 1.27
C THR A 24 -7.60 -5.74 1.07
N GLN A 25 -6.83 -6.50 1.85
CA GLN A 25 -5.36 -6.45 1.81
C GLN A 25 -4.76 -7.79 1.34
N PRO A 26 -3.64 -7.77 0.60
CA PRO A 26 -2.92 -8.97 0.16
C PRO A 26 -2.12 -9.59 1.32
N LEU A 27 -2.81 -10.16 2.31
CA LEU A 27 -2.18 -10.75 3.52
C LEU A 27 -1.50 -12.10 3.28
N SER A 28 -1.79 -12.77 2.16
CA SER A 28 -1.21 -14.07 1.78
C SER A 28 0.02 -13.95 0.89
N GLU A 29 0.38 -12.73 0.49
CA GLU A 29 1.49 -12.44 -0.41
C GLU A 29 2.60 -11.72 0.36
N ASP A 30 3.85 -11.93 -0.06
CA ASP A 30 5.00 -11.21 0.49
C ASP A 30 4.92 -9.74 0.06
N THR A 31 4.42 -8.89 0.95
CA THR A 31 4.23 -7.45 0.72
C THR A 31 4.88 -6.61 1.81
N CYS A 32 5.32 -5.40 1.46
CA CYS A 32 5.90 -4.43 2.40
C CYS A 32 4.84 -3.58 3.13
N GLY A 33 3.56 -3.96 3.09
CA GLY A 33 2.46 -3.13 3.57
C GLY A 33 2.10 -1.99 2.61
N SER A 34 1.46 -0.94 3.15
CA SER A 34 1.16 0.28 2.40
C SER A 34 2.45 1.02 2.05
N VAL A 35 2.69 1.22 0.75
CA VAL A 35 3.93 1.83 0.25
C VAL A 35 3.90 3.34 0.37
N PHE A 36 2.74 3.95 0.11
CA PHE A 36 2.54 5.39 0.13
C PHE A 36 1.58 5.83 1.23
N LYS A 37 1.84 7.02 1.78
CA LYS A 37 0.90 7.73 2.64
C LYS A 37 -0.29 8.21 1.79
N ASN A 38 -1.46 8.35 2.41
CA ASN A 38 -2.63 8.90 1.71
C ASN A 38 -2.55 10.43 1.62
N PRO A 39 -2.48 11.02 0.41
CA PRO A 39 -2.51 12.46 0.24
C PRO A 39 -3.94 12.98 0.45
N LYS A 40 -4.21 13.75 1.51
CA LYS A 40 -5.56 14.28 1.75
C LYS A 40 -5.96 15.29 0.66
N PRO A 41 -7.21 15.27 0.15
CA PRO A 41 -8.36 14.46 0.57
C PRO A 41 -8.48 13.08 -0.12
N GLU A 42 -7.52 12.69 -0.94
CA GLU A 42 -7.53 11.47 -1.73
C GLU A 42 -6.86 10.27 -1.01
N TYR A 43 -6.93 9.11 -1.65
CA TYR A 43 -6.29 7.88 -1.18
C TYR A 43 -5.24 7.43 -2.19
N ALA A 44 -4.04 7.08 -1.73
CA ALA A 44 -2.95 6.69 -2.62
C ALA A 44 -3.34 5.46 -3.46
N GLY A 45 -4.02 4.48 -2.85
CA GLY A 45 -4.51 3.31 -3.57
C GLY A 45 -5.47 3.66 -4.72
N ASP A 46 -6.39 4.61 -4.51
CA ASP A 46 -7.34 5.04 -5.54
C ASP A 46 -6.62 5.77 -6.69
N LEU A 47 -5.66 6.64 -6.37
CA LEU A 47 -4.86 7.34 -7.37
C LEU A 47 -4.05 6.37 -8.25
N ILE A 48 -3.43 5.37 -7.65
CA ILE A 48 -2.61 4.37 -8.35
C ILE A 48 -3.51 3.45 -9.20
N GLU A 49 -4.70 3.12 -8.71
CA GLU A 49 -5.69 2.37 -9.46
C GLU A 49 -6.22 3.17 -10.66
N ARG A 50 -6.62 4.43 -10.46
CA ARG A 50 -7.05 5.34 -11.53
C ARG A 50 -5.92 5.66 -12.51
N ALA A 51 -4.67 5.62 -12.06
CA ALA A 51 -3.50 5.69 -12.94
C ALA A 51 -3.36 4.47 -13.86
N GLY A 52 -4.06 3.37 -13.58
CA GLY A 52 -3.99 2.12 -14.34
C GLY A 52 -2.76 1.28 -14.00
N LEU A 53 -2.20 1.44 -12.80
CA LEU A 53 -0.93 0.79 -12.40
C LEU A 53 -1.12 -0.53 -11.67
N LYS A 54 -2.36 -0.98 -11.41
CA LYS A 54 -2.62 -2.31 -10.83
C LYS A 54 -2.03 -3.42 -11.73
N GLY A 55 -1.26 -4.32 -11.13
CA GLY A 55 -0.56 -5.39 -11.85
C GLY A 55 0.65 -4.93 -12.66
N TYR A 56 1.01 -3.64 -12.63
CA TYR A 56 2.22 -3.15 -13.28
C TYR A 56 3.45 -3.76 -12.59
N ARG A 57 4.43 -4.20 -13.39
CA ARG A 57 5.56 -5.00 -12.93
C ARG A 57 6.89 -4.40 -13.36
N ILE A 58 7.84 -4.37 -12.43
CA ILE A 58 9.25 -4.10 -12.69
C ILE A 58 10.09 -5.20 -12.02
N GLY A 59 10.94 -5.87 -12.79
CA GLY A 59 11.79 -6.95 -12.31
C GLY A 59 10.99 -8.09 -11.65
N GLY A 60 11.31 -8.38 -10.39
CA GLY A 60 10.63 -9.39 -9.58
C GLY A 60 9.44 -8.88 -8.75
N CYS A 61 9.05 -7.61 -8.86
CA CYS A 61 7.95 -7.02 -8.07
C CYS A 61 6.85 -6.40 -8.94
N SER A 62 5.63 -6.39 -8.40
CA SER A 62 4.46 -5.83 -9.08
C SER A 62 3.53 -5.10 -8.13
N ILE A 63 2.69 -4.20 -8.65
CA ILE A 63 1.62 -3.57 -7.87
C ILE A 63 0.49 -4.59 -7.69
N SER A 64 0.07 -4.82 -6.45
CA SER A 64 -1.00 -5.77 -6.14
C SER A 64 -2.27 -5.45 -6.92
N THR A 65 -2.81 -6.45 -7.58
CA THR A 65 -4.12 -6.37 -8.26
C THR A 65 -5.26 -6.22 -7.26
N LYS A 66 -5.06 -6.70 -6.02
CA LYS A 66 -6.03 -6.60 -4.93
C LYS A 66 -6.05 -5.21 -4.31
N HIS A 67 -4.88 -4.61 -4.04
CA HIS A 67 -4.78 -3.29 -3.44
C HIS A 67 -3.61 -2.48 -4.02
N ALA A 68 -3.91 -1.43 -4.78
CA ALA A 68 -2.90 -0.71 -5.57
C ALA A 68 -1.81 0.01 -4.75
N ASN A 69 -2.03 0.25 -3.45
CA ASN A 69 -1.01 0.78 -2.54
C ASN A 69 -0.03 -0.28 -1.98
N PHE A 70 -0.08 -1.52 -2.47
CA PHE A 70 0.79 -2.61 -2.03
C PHE A 70 1.65 -3.06 -3.20
N ILE A 71 2.96 -3.20 -2.95
CA ILE A 71 3.88 -3.88 -3.85
C ILE A 71 4.01 -5.33 -3.38
N VAL A 72 3.89 -6.24 -4.33
CA VAL A 72 4.00 -7.69 -4.18
C VAL A 72 5.36 -8.12 -4.71
N ASN A 73 6.07 -8.94 -3.94
CA ASN A 73 7.23 -9.64 -4.43
C ASN A 73 6.78 -10.95 -5.10
N GLU A 74 6.94 -11.06 -6.42
CA GLU A 74 6.60 -12.27 -7.19
C GLU A 74 7.74 -13.31 -7.19
N GLY A 75 8.80 -13.06 -6.42
CA GLY A 75 9.97 -13.92 -6.31
C GLY A 75 11.19 -13.29 -6.99
N GLY A 76 12.28 -13.17 -6.23
CA GLY A 76 13.55 -12.64 -6.74
C GLY A 76 13.57 -11.12 -6.96
N ALA A 77 12.59 -10.36 -6.45
CA ALA A 77 12.65 -8.91 -6.48
C ALA A 77 13.90 -8.40 -5.74
N ARG A 78 14.63 -7.50 -6.39
CA ARG A 78 15.73 -6.76 -5.76
C ARG A 78 15.20 -5.46 -5.16
N SER A 79 15.93 -4.90 -4.20
CA SER A 79 15.62 -3.58 -3.63
C SER A 79 15.49 -2.51 -4.72
N VAL A 80 16.39 -2.53 -5.71
CA VAL A 80 16.35 -1.63 -6.86
C VAL A 80 15.06 -1.74 -7.67
N ASP A 81 14.50 -2.93 -7.84
CA ASP A 81 13.26 -3.14 -8.59
C ASP A 81 12.09 -2.44 -7.88
N ILE A 82 12.04 -2.55 -6.54
CA ILE A 82 11.03 -1.91 -5.69
C ILE A 82 11.18 -0.40 -5.73
N GLU A 83 12.41 0.13 -5.65
CA GLU A 83 12.67 1.56 -5.74
C GLU A 83 12.28 2.16 -7.10
N GLU A 84 12.59 1.46 -8.19
CA GLU A 84 12.18 1.86 -9.54
C GLU A 84 10.66 1.84 -9.68
N LEU A 85 9.99 0.82 -9.12
CA LEU A 85 8.54 0.74 -9.11
C LEU A 85 7.91 1.89 -8.32
N ILE A 86 8.45 2.22 -7.16
CA ILE A 86 8.01 3.37 -6.35
C ILE A 86 8.14 4.67 -7.14
N LYS A 87 9.32 4.94 -7.72
CA LYS A 87 9.59 6.15 -8.51
C LYS A 87 8.67 6.23 -9.73
N HIS A 88 8.43 5.11 -10.40
CA HIS A 88 7.52 5.04 -11.54
C HIS A 88 6.09 5.43 -11.12
N VAL A 89 5.58 4.85 -10.03
CA VAL A 89 4.25 5.17 -9.51
C VAL A 89 4.12 6.66 -9.16
N GLN A 90 5.10 7.23 -8.46
CA GLN A 90 5.12 8.66 -8.12
C GLN A 90 5.07 9.53 -9.37
N ASN A 91 5.91 9.24 -10.37
CA ASN A 91 5.97 10.00 -11.61
C ASN A 91 4.64 9.97 -12.38
N ILE A 92 4.01 8.80 -12.49
CA ILE A 92 2.73 8.66 -13.21
C ILE A 92 1.60 9.36 -12.46
N VAL A 93 1.52 9.22 -11.13
CA VAL A 93 0.49 9.86 -10.33
C VAL A 93 0.66 11.39 -10.37
N LYS A 94 1.90 11.88 -10.26
CA LYS A 94 2.20 13.31 -10.42
C LYS A 94 1.82 13.81 -11.82
N ALA A 95 2.17 13.08 -12.87
CA ALA A 95 1.83 13.49 -14.23
C ALA A 95 0.32 13.48 -14.53
N LYS A 96 -0.44 12.56 -13.94
CA LYS A 96 -1.89 12.41 -14.22
C LYS A 96 -2.79 13.24 -13.31
N PHE A 97 -2.41 13.41 -12.06
CA PHE A 97 -3.27 14.02 -11.02
C PHE A 97 -2.64 15.25 -10.37
N ASP A 98 -1.39 15.58 -10.72
CA ASP A 98 -0.59 16.64 -10.08
C ASP A 98 -0.39 16.45 -8.56
N VAL A 99 -0.54 15.21 -8.08
CA VAL A 99 -0.38 14.82 -6.67
C VAL A 99 1.00 14.22 -6.43
N ASP A 100 1.72 14.73 -5.45
CA ASP A 100 2.97 14.15 -4.97
C ASP A 100 2.68 13.06 -3.93
N LEU A 101 3.01 11.81 -4.26
CA LEU A 101 2.89 10.68 -3.33
C LEU A 101 4.13 10.57 -2.44
N GLU A 102 3.96 10.70 -1.13
CA GLU A 102 5.00 10.41 -0.15
C GLU A 102 5.06 8.92 0.20
N THR A 103 6.25 8.34 0.21
CA THR A 103 6.46 6.96 0.67
C THR A 103 6.33 6.87 2.20
N GLU A 104 5.61 5.86 2.69
CA GLU A 104 5.55 5.51 4.12
C GLU A 104 6.64 4.48 4.48
N VAL A 105 7.01 3.64 3.53
CA VAL A 105 8.09 2.65 3.68
C VAL A 105 9.44 3.34 3.91
N ARG A 106 10.18 2.85 4.91
CA ARG A 106 11.57 3.25 5.14
C ARG A 106 12.48 2.29 4.40
N ILE A 107 13.16 2.79 3.37
CA ILE A 107 14.23 2.07 2.69
C ILE A 107 15.48 2.20 3.57
N ILE A 108 16.03 1.06 4.00
CA ILE A 108 17.23 1.00 4.85
C ILE A 108 18.25 0.13 4.11
N GLY A 109 19.41 0.71 3.79
CA GLY A 109 20.50 0.05 3.03
C GLY A 109 21.40 1.09 2.36
N GLU A 110 22.65 0.71 2.09
CA GLU A 110 23.64 1.43 1.25
C GLU A 110 23.78 0.74 -0.10
#